data_AF-A0A1B1UBN2-F1
#
_entry.id   AF-A0A1B1UBN2-F1
#
_cell.length_a   1.000
_cell.length_b   1.000
_cell.length_c   1.000
_cell.angle_alpha   90.00
_cell.angle_beta   90.00
_cell.angle_gamma   90.00
#
_symmetry.space_group_name_H-M   'P 1'
#
loop_
_entity.id
_entity.type
_entity.pdbx_description
1 polymer ?
#
loop_
_entity_poly.entity_id
_entity_poly.type
_entity_poly.pdbx_seq_one_letter_code
_entity_poly.pdbx_strand_id
1 'polypeptide(L)'
;MNSTAGLFDWMMDSFSFQGISDNVAYSFIESNGNATWRKIKSQLAAQPTCPLLPSYWTFEGCRYDKTSKSCSQPNHLASCPLPSHPLRNGRLNQTAFSLYLFIRDQTKSDLVGWIDERLEETGTADCRASQEALIGPMRHIFGVSDKVLAMSLSTVLMADRANRPRWFDIGSQMIVVDTLVHNFLKRTGILAAFEAAHVYGPKCYQHGGCSEILRRAAECIDARAFNNGFPQNFPRLIQHALWRYCAADELDICNANNTNDTQYCTNNTCDIYSICRRNSNNISKSQARQSILVRRKVLI
;
A
#
# COMPACT_ATOMS: atom_id res chain seq x y z
N MET A 1 11.83 -13.99 -0.26
CA MET A 1 10.62 -13.48 -0.94
C MET A 1 10.21 -14.28 -2.17
N ASN A 2 11.06 -15.13 -2.76
CA ASN A 2 10.76 -15.74 -4.07
C ASN A 2 9.92 -17.04 -4.01
N SER A 3 9.17 -17.26 -2.94
CA SER A 3 8.31 -18.44 -2.78
C SER A 3 6.95 -18.04 -2.28
N THR A 4 5.91 -18.82 -2.58
CA THR A 4 4.55 -18.60 -2.10
C THR A 4 4.50 -18.40 -0.58
N ALA A 5 5.21 -19.22 0.18
CA ALA A 5 5.26 -19.11 1.63
C ALA A 5 5.91 -17.78 2.08
N GLY A 6 7.03 -17.40 1.46
CA GLY A 6 7.69 -16.14 1.77
C GLY A 6 6.88 -14.90 1.39
N LEU A 7 6.12 -14.96 0.29
CA LEU A 7 5.20 -13.88 -0.10
C LEU A 7 4.02 -13.79 0.86
N PHE A 8 3.44 -14.92 1.29
CA PHE A 8 2.40 -14.93 2.30
C PHE A 8 2.87 -14.26 3.60
N ASP A 9 4.02 -14.70 4.13
CA ASP A 9 4.56 -14.20 5.40
C ASP A 9 4.80 -12.68 5.30
N TRP A 10 5.39 -12.23 4.19
CA TRP A 10 5.63 -10.81 3.95
C TRP A 10 4.35 -9.97 3.81
N MET A 11 3.34 -10.49 3.10
CA MET A 11 2.04 -9.81 2.99
C MET A 11 1.36 -9.72 4.37
N MET A 12 1.46 -10.76 5.20
CA MET A 12 0.94 -10.73 6.56
C MET A 12 1.65 -9.72 7.46
N ASP A 13 2.95 -9.53 7.29
CA ASP A 13 3.68 -8.44 7.97
C ASP A 13 3.10 -7.09 7.51
N SER A 14 3.05 -6.85 6.20
CA SER A 14 2.53 -5.60 5.62
C SER A 14 1.08 -5.31 6.05
N PHE A 15 0.23 -6.33 6.13
CA PHE A 15 -1.17 -6.17 6.53
C PHE A 15 -1.33 -5.84 8.01
N SER A 16 -0.33 -6.12 8.85
CA SER A 16 -0.40 -5.88 10.28
C SER A 16 -0.34 -4.40 10.65
N PHE A 17 0.28 -3.57 9.81
CA PHE A 17 0.40 -2.11 9.93
C PHE A 17 -0.92 -1.35 9.71
N GLN A 18 -1.97 -2.03 9.24
CA GLN A 18 -3.24 -1.36 8.91
C GLN A 18 -3.95 -0.77 10.14
N GLY A 19 -4.18 0.55 10.12
CA GLY A 19 -5.05 1.24 11.08
C GLY A 19 -4.42 1.47 12.45
N ILE A 20 -3.10 1.37 12.57
CA ILE A 20 -2.31 1.70 13.76
C ILE A 20 -1.00 2.39 13.32
N SER A 21 -0.22 2.92 14.26
CA SER A 21 1.12 3.43 13.94
C SER A 21 2.10 2.29 13.66
N ASP A 22 3.13 2.59 12.87
CA ASP A 22 4.11 1.60 12.44
C ASP A 22 4.92 1.07 13.63
N ASN A 23 5.31 1.94 14.56
CA ASN A 23 5.99 1.53 15.80
C ASN A 23 5.17 0.54 16.63
N VAL A 24 3.85 0.75 16.77
CA VAL A 24 2.98 -0.16 17.53
C VAL A 24 2.85 -1.50 16.81
N ALA A 25 2.73 -1.49 15.48
CA ALA A 25 2.67 -2.71 14.68
C ALA A 25 3.97 -3.51 14.82
N TYR A 26 5.11 -2.84 14.67
CA TYR A 26 6.43 -3.45 14.73
C TYR A 26 6.70 -4.08 16.10
N SER A 27 6.53 -3.32 17.19
CA SER A 27 6.73 -3.83 18.55
C SER A 27 5.82 -5.02 18.87
N PHE A 28 4.59 -5.02 18.35
CA PHE A 28 3.68 -6.15 18.52
C PHE A 28 4.20 -7.40 17.82
N ILE A 29 4.59 -7.30 16.54
CA ILE A 29 5.10 -8.42 15.74
C ILE A 29 6.40 -8.97 16.35
N GLU A 30 7.30 -8.09 16.76
CA GLU A 30 8.56 -8.47 17.41
C GLU A 30 8.32 -9.28 18.69
N SER A 31 7.34 -8.85 19.51
CA SER A 31 7.05 -9.48 20.80
C SER A 31 6.21 -10.76 20.68
N ASN A 32 5.33 -10.87 19.69
CA ASN A 32 4.30 -11.93 19.62
C ASN A 32 4.43 -12.85 18.40
N GLY A 33 5.23 -12.44 17.41
CA GLY A 33 5.26 -13.03 16.07
C GLY A 33 4.05 -12.64 15.22
N ASN A 34 3.95 -13.31 14.06
CA ASN A 34 2.87 -13.15 13.10
C ASN A 34 2.32 -14.52 12.66
N ALA A 35 1.23 -14.53 11.91
CA ALA A 35 0.76 -15.74 11.24
C ALA A 35 1.72 -16.09 10.10
N THR A 36 2.09 -17.37 10.02
CA THR A 36 2.97 -17.88 8.96
C THR A 36 2.25 -18.91 8.10
N TRP A 37 2.65 -18.98 6.83
CA TRP A 37 2.15 -19.94 5.85
C TRP A 37 2.22 -21.37 6.40
N ARG A 38 3.39 -21.75 6.92
CA ARG A 38 3.66 -23.09 7.44
C ARG A 38 2.70 -23.47 8.57
N LYS A 39 2.43 -22.54 9.50
CA LYS A 39 1.56 -22.80 10.66
C LYS A 39 0.10 -22.96 10.24
N ILE A 40 -0.41 -22.10 9.36
CA ILE A 40 -1.79 -22.23 8.85
C ILE A 40 -1.93 -23.51 8.02
N LYS A 41 -0.96 -23.81 7.15
CA LYS A 41 -0.94 -25.03 6.36
C LYS A 41 -1.05 -26.28 7.23
N SER A 42 -0.22 -26.39 8.28
CA SER A 42 -0.27 -27.55 9.19
C SER A 42 -1.60 -27.65 9.94
N GLN A 43 -2.18 -26.52 10.33
CA GLN A 43 -3.46 -26.50 11.05
C GLN A 43 -4.64 -26.91 10.17
N LEU A 44 -4.66 -26.47 8.91
CA LEU A 44 -5.70 -26.87 7.98
C LEU A 44 -5.53 -28.32 7.49
N ALA A 45 -4.29 -28.82 7.43
CA ALA A 45 -4.02 -30.24 7.14
C ALA A 45 -4.57 -31.18 8.23
N ALA A 46 -4.76 -30.69 9.46
CA ALA A 46 -5.40 -31.45 10.54
C ALA A 46 -6.94 -31.53 10.40
N GLN A 47 -7.51 -31.03 9.29
CA GLN A 47 -8.93 -31.11 8.95
C GLN A 47 -9.86 -30.60 10.07
N PRO A 48 -9.80 -29.30 10.40
CA PRO A 48 -10.66 -28.72 11.42
C PRO A 48 -12.14 -28.89 11.05
N THR A 49 -12.99 -29.09 12.05
CA THR A 49 -14.42 -29.41 11.86
C THR A 49 -15.27 -28.22 11.38
N CYS A 50 -14.74 -27.01 11.42
CA CYS A 50 -15.48 -25.80 11.05
C CYS A 50 -15.81 -25.80 9.54
N PRO A 51 -17.09 -25.70 9.15
CA PRO A 51 -17.53 -25.79 7.76
C PRO A 51 -17.10 -24.61 6.88
N LEU A 52 -16.54 -23.55 7.47
CA LEU A 52 -16.05 -22.38 6.73
C LEU A 52 -14.57 -22.49 6.32
N LEU A 53 -13.80 -23.39 6.94
CA LEU A 53 -12.39 -23.60 6.61
C LEU A 53 -12.06 -24.50 5.39
N PRO A 54 -13.00 -25.24 4.76
CA PRO A 54 -12.68 -26.08 3.60
C PRO A 54 -12.17 -25.32 2.38
N SER A 55 -12.69 -24.12 2.09
CA SER A 55 -12.34 -23.33 0.90
C SER A 55 -12.37 -21.82 1.13
N TYR A 56 -11.76 -21.07 0.20
CA TYR A 56 -11.73 -19.61 0.19
C TYR A 56 -13.13 -19.00 0.21
N TRP A 57 -14.00 -19.42 -0.70
CA TRP A 57 -15.36 -18.87 -0.79
C TRP A 57 -16.25 -19.33 0.36
N THR A 58 -16.04 -20.54 0.91
CA THR A 58 -16.77 -20.97 2.12
C THR A 58 -16.33 -20.24 3.38
N PHE A 59 -15.16 -19.60 3.38
CA PHE A 59 -14.66 -18.87 4.54
C PHE A 59 -15.37 -17.53 4.78
N GLU A 60 -16.10 -17.06 3.77
CA GLU A 60 -16.90 -15.86 3.86
C GLU A 60 -17.88 -15.93 5.04
N GLY A 61 -17.99 -14.83 5.79
CA GLY A 61 -18.90 -14.77 6.93
C GLY A 61 -18.41 -15.47 8.21
N CYS A 62 -17.12 -15.80 8.34
CA CYS A 62 -16.55 -16.32 9.59
C CYS A 62 -16.89 -15.44 10.82
N ARG A 63 -16.76 -14.12 10.68
CA ARG A 63 -17.12 -13.12 11.72
C ARG A 63 -16.45 -13.39 13.08
N TYR A 64 -15.25 -13.96 13.09
CA TYR A 64 -14.53 -14.19 14.34
C TYR A 64 -14.20 -12.86 15.02
N ASP A 65 -14.73 -12.68 16.23
CA ASP A 65 -14.41 -11.57 17.10
C ASP A 65 -13.55 -12.07 18.28
N LYS A 66 -12.35 -11.51 18.39
CA LYS A 66 -11.36 -11.94 19.38
C LYS A 66 -11.72 -11.53 20.79
N THR A 67 -12.38 -10.38 20.97
CA THR A 67 -12.74 -9.82 22.28
C THR A 67 -13.86 -10.62 22.92
N SER A 68 -14.96 -10.82 22.21
CA SER A 68 -16.10 -11.62 22.67
C SER A 68 -15.88 -13.13 22.56
N LYS A 69 -14.79 -13.56 21.90
CA LYS A 69 -14.51 -14.97 21.57
C LYS A 69 -15.72 -15.63 20.92
N SER A 70 -16.27 -14.99 19.89
CA SER A 70 -17.45 -15.47 19.16
C SER A 70 -17.19 -15.51 17.66
N CYS A 71 -18.01 -16.26 16.91
CA CYS A 71 -18.00 -16.32 15.45
C CYS A 71 -19.34 -16.82 14.92
N SER A 72 -19.51 -16.92 13.61
CA SER A 72 -20.73 -17.47 12.99
C SER A 72 -20.90 -18.99 13.16
N GLN A 73 -19.86 -19.70 13.62
CA GLN A 73 -19.86 -21.15 13.83
C GLN A 73 -19.42 -21.50 15.26
N PRO A 74 -20.20 -21.09 16.29
CA PRO A 74 -19.78 -21.19 17.69
C PRO A 74 -19.49 -22.62 18.15
N ASN A 75 -20.23 -23.61 17.63
CA ASN A 75 -20.06 -25.02 17.99
C ASN A 75 -18.69 -25.59 17.60
N HIS A 76 -17.98 -24.94 16.67
CA HIS A 76 -16.67 -25.36 16.19
C HIS A 76 -15.52 -24.56 16.81
N LEU A 77 -15.82 -23.51 17.59
CA LEU A 77 -14.82 -22.54 18.03
C LEU A 77 -13.74 -23.17 18.92
N ALA A 78 -14.10 -24.12 19.79
CA ALA A 78 -13.18 -24.74 20.74
C ALA A 78 -12.00 -25.46 20.06
N SER A 79 -12.20 -25.99 18.85
CA SER A 79 -11.17 -26.67 18.05
C SER A 79 -10.71 -25.86 16.84
N CYS A 80 -11.23 -24.64 16.68
CA CYS A 80 -10.90 -23.80 15.53
C CYS A 80 -9.43 -23.35 15.62
N PRO A 81 -8.64 -23.46 14.53
CA PRO A 81 -7.25 -23.01 14.54
C PRO A 81 -7.13 -21.48 14.49
N LEU A 82 -8.17 -20.76 14.07
CA LEU A 82 -8.12 -19.33 13.82
C LEU A 82 -7.78 -18.50 15.08
N PRO A 83 -8.37 -18.74 16.27
CA PRO A 83 -7.99 -18.07 17.52
C PRO A 83 -6.54 -18.31 18.00
N SER A 84 -5.87 -19.37 17.53
CA SER A 84 -4.53 -19.77 18.03
C SER A 84 -3.38 -18.90 17.53
N HIS A 85 -3.64 -17.95 16.62
CA HIS A 85 -2.63 -17.03 16.12
C HIS A 85 -2.56 -15.78 16.99
N PRO A 86 -1.37 -15.41 17.48
CA PRO A 86 -1.17 -14.29 18.41
C PRO A 86 -1.20 -12.94 17.69
N LEU A 87 -2.20 -12.71 16.84
CA LEU A 87 -2.38 -11.47 16.10
C LEU A 87 -3.12 -10.43 16.95
N ARG A 88 -2.84 -9.15 16.74
CA ARG A 88 -3.37 -8.07 17.61
C ARG A 88 -4.90 -7.99 17.67
N ASN A 89 -5.62 -8.50 16.66
CA ASN A 89 -7.08 -8.52 16.65
C ASN A 89 -7.64 -9.66 15.78
N GLY A 90 -8.93 -9.98 15.99
CA GLY A 90 -9.62 -11.04 15.26
C GLY A 90 -9.76 -10.76 13.75
N ARG A 91 -9.71 -9.49 13.33
CA ARG A 91 -9.70 -9.13 11.90
C ARG A 91 -8.44 -9.64 11.22
N LEU A 92 -7.26 -9.50 11.83
CA LEU A 92 -6.02 -10.07 11.29
C LEU A 92 -6.03 -11.59 11.29
N ASN A 93 -6.61 -12.24 12.32
CA ASN A 93 -6.79 -13.70 12.30
C ASN A 93 -7.59 -14.14 11.08
N GLN A 94 -8.70 -13.46 10.78
CA GLN A 94 -9.48 -13.74 9.57
C GLN A 94 -8.72 -13.39 8.28
N THR A 95 -7.97 -12.29 8.27
CA THR A 95 -7.14 -11.87 7.13
C THR A 95 -6.12 -12.96 6.77
N ALA A 96 -5.44 -13.53 7.77
CA ALA A 96 -4.43 -14.56 7.55
C ALA A 96 -5.01 -15.85 6.94
N PHE A 97 -6.14 -16.32 7.44
CA PHE A 97 -6.81 -17.49 6.87
C PHE A 97 -7.41 -17.19 5.49
N SER A 98 -8.01 -16.02 5.29
CA SER A 98 -8.53 -15.62 3.99
C SER A 98 -7.44 -15.53 2.93
N LEU A 99 -6.28 -14.92 3.24
CA LEU A 99 -5.12 -14.88 2.35
C LEU A 99 -4.58 -16.28 2.06
N TYR A 100 -4.47 -17.13 3.07
CA TYR A 100 -3.97 -18.49 2.88
C TYR A 100 -4.89 -19.29 1.96
N LEU A 101 -6.20 -19.24 2.20
CA LEU A 101 -7.19 -19.94 1.39
C LEU A 101 -7.27 -19.36 -0.03
N PHE A 102 -7.14 -18.05 -0.19
CA PHE A 102 -7.02 -17.42 -1.51
C PHE A 102 -5.84 -18.03 -2.30
N ILE A 103 -4.65 -18.06 -1.71
CA ILE A 103 -3.47 -18.63 -2.36
C ILE A 103 -3.67 -20.12 -2.64
N ARG A 104 -4.17 -20.89 -1.66
CA ARG A 104 -4.36 -22.33 -1.84
C ARG A 104 -5.33 -22.63 -2.98
N ASP A 105 -6.44 -21.91 -3.07
CA ASP A 105 -7.57 -22.25 -3.94
C ASP A 105 -7.56 -21.48 -5.26
N GLN A 106 -7.33 -20.16 -5.21
CA GLN A 106 -7.37 -19.29 -6.40
C GLN A 106 -6.06 -19.31 -7.17
N THR A 107 -4.94 -19.49 -6.48
CA THR A 107 -3.60 -19.55 -7.10
C THR A 107 -3.04 -20.97 -7.14
N LYS A 108 -3.84 -21.99 -6.79
CA LYS A 108 -3.44 -23.41 -6.75
C LYS A 108 -2.17 -23.64 -5.91
N SER A 109 -2.00 -22.89 -4.83
CA SER A 109 -0.80 -22.89 -3.96
C SER A 109 0.48 -22.35 -4.60
N ASP A 110 0.41 -21.76 -5.80
CA ASP A 110 1.54 -21.10 -6.47
C ASP A 110 1.22 -19.62 -6.71
N LEU A 111 1.46 -18.79 -5.69
CA LEU A 111 1.24 -17.35 -5.81
C LEU A 111 2.23 -16.69 -6.78
N VAL A 112 3.47 -17.19 -6.85
CA VAL A 112 4.49 -16.62 -7.74
C VAL A 112 4.11 -16.88 -9.19
N GLY A 113 3.85 -18.13 -9.55
CA GLY A 113 3.40 -18.49 -10.89
C GLY A 113 2.08 -17.82 -11.26
N TRP A 114 1.15 -17.68 -10.31
CA TRP A 114 -0.10 -16.96 -10.56
C TRP A 114 0.13 -15.47 -10.89
N ILE A 115 1.05 -14.78 -10.21
CA ILE A 115 1.41 -13.40 -10.58
C ILE A 115 2.02 -13.38 -11.98
N ASP A 116 2.94 -14.30 -12.28
CA ASP A 116 3.57 -14.40 -13.61
C ASP A 116 2.50 -14.56 -14.71
N GLU A 117 1.57 -15.50 -14.56
CA GLU A 117 0.45 -15.72 -15.49
C GLU A 117 -0.43 -14.49 -15.69
N ARG A 118 -0.88 -13.84 -14.59
CA ARG A 118 -1.75 -12.65 -14.69
C ARG A 118 -1.06 -11.51 -15.39
N LEU A 119 0.23 -11.31 -15.10
CA LEU A 119 1.01 -10.30 -15.78
C LEU A 119 1.14 -10.66 -17.25
N GLU A 120 1.46 -11.92 -17.61
CA GLU A 120 1.53 -12.41 -18.98
C GLU A 120 0.27 -12.11 -19.81
N GLU A 121 -0.90 -12.48 -19.30
CA GLU A 121 -2.20 -12.29 -19.95
C GLU A 121 -2.51 -10.84 -20.34
N THR A 122 -2.06 -9.86 -19.54
CA THR A 122 -2.35 -8.43 -19.79
C THR A 122 -1.44 -7.78 -20.83
N GLY A 123 -0.39 -8.46 -21.29
CA GLY A 123 0.60 -7.88 -22.21
C GLY A 123 1.43 -6.76 -21.59
N THR A 124 2.23 -6.07 -22.41
CA THR A 124 3.21 -5.06 -21.94
C THR A 124 2.71 -3.61 -22.02
N ALA A 125 1.58 -3.36 -22.68
CA ALA A 125 1.15 -2.00 -23.02
C ALA A 125 0.30 -1.31 -21.95
N ASP A 126 -0.39 -2.07 -21.08
CA ASP A 126 -1.35 -1.49 -20.12
C ASP A 126 -1.01 -1.83 -18.67
N CYS A 127 -0.20 -0.96 -18.05
CA CYS A 127 0.13 -1.06 -16.63
C CYS A 127 -1.10 -1.05 -15.71
N ARG A 128 -2.20 -0.37 -16.08
CA ARG A 128 -3.40 -0.34 -15.23
C ARG A 128 -4.15 -1.65 -15.30
N ALA A 129 -4.28 -2.23 -16.50
CA ALA A 129 -4.85 -3.56 -16.66
C ALA A 129 -4.03 -4.61 -15.89
N SER A 130 -2.70 -4.57 -15.97
CA SER A 130 -1.83 -5.45 -15.18
C SER A 130 -2.04 -5.30 -13.67
N GLN A 131 -2.22 -4.07 -13.18
CA GLN A 131 -2.50 -3.82 -11.77
C GLN A 131 -3.88 -4.37 -11.34
N GLU A 132 -4.91 -4.15 -12.15
CA GLU A 132 -6.26 -4.66 -11.85
C GLU A 132 -6.35 -6.18 -11.96
N ALA A 133 -5.60 -6.80 -12.87
CA ALA A 133 -5.52 -8.27 -12.98
C ALA A 133 -4.95 -8.93 -11.69
N LEU A 134 -4.15 -8.18 -10.92
CA LEU A 134 -3.66 -8.62 -9.60
C LEU A 134 -4.61 -8.20 -8.47
N ILE A 135 -5.02 -6.93 -8.42
CA ILE A 135 -5.83 -6.39 -7.31
C ILE A 135 -7.24 -6.95 -7.33
N GLY A 136 -7.87 -7.04 -8.50
CA GLY A 136 -9.27 -7.44 -8.65
C GLY A 136 -9.60 -8.76 -7.97
N PRO A 137 -8.89 -9.85 -8.28
CA PRO A 137 -9.08 -11.14 -7.60
C PRO A 137 -8.78 -11.09 -6.10
N MET A 138 -7.78 -10.31 -5.67
CA MET A 138 -7.36 -10.21 -4.27
C MET A 138 -8.27 -9.32 -3.42
N ARG A 139 -9.14 -8.51 -4.03
CA ARG A 139 -10.04 -7.55 -3.35
C ARG A 139 -11.01 -8.23 -2.37
N HIS A 140 -11.27 -9.52 -2.55
CA HIS A 140 -12.14 -10.31 -1.68
C HIS A 140 -11.41 -10.92 -0.47
N ILE A 141 -10.08 -10.75 -0.36
CA ILE A 141 -9.34 -11.17 0.83
C ILE A 141 -9.85 -10.37 2.03
N PHE A 142 -10.34 -11.09 3.03
CA PHE A 142 -11.01 -10.48 4.17
C PHE A 142 -10.11 -9.45 4.84
N GLY A 143 -10.64 -8.25 5.00
CA GLY A 143 -10.02 -7.23 5.82
C GLY A 143 -8.86 -6.48 5.18
N VAL A 144 -8.62 -6.67 3.88
CA VAL A 144 -7.59 -5.94 3.11
C VAL A 144 -8.26 -5.00 2.12
N SER A 145 -7.83 -3.74 2.08
CA SER A 145 -8.33 -2.75 1.11
C SER A 145 -7.45 -2.70 -0.14
N ASP A 146 -7.98 -2.23 -1.27
CA ASP A 146 -7.22 -1.97 -2.51
C ASP A 146 -5.96 -1.13 -2.26
N LYS A 147 -6.07 -0.14 -1.37
CA LYS A 147 -4.93 0.68 -0.96
C LYS A 147 -3.79 -0.20 -0.40
N VAL A 148 -4.13 -1.07 0.53
CA VAL A 148 -3.16 -1.93 1.23
C VAL A 148 -2.64 -3.02 0.30
N LEU A 149 -3.49 -3.58 -0.56
CA LEU A 149 -3.07 -4.50 -1.62
C LEU A 149 -2.07 -3.83 -2.55
N ALA A 150 -2.38 -2.65 -3.06
CA ALA A 150 -1.50 -1.91 -3.97
C ALA A 150 -0.16 -1.55 -3.32
N MET A 151 -0.17 -1.10 -2.06
CA MET A 151 1.07 -0.84 -1.30
C MET A 151 1.90 -2.11 -1.14
N SER A 152 1.25 -3.21 -0.77
CA SER A 152 1.91 -4.48 -0.50
C SER A 152 2.49 -5.08 -1.79
N LEU A 153 1.66 -5.18 -2.83
CA LEU A 153 2.06 -5.71 -4.14
C LEU A 153 3.16 -4.87 -4.78
N SER A 154 3.10 -3.54 -4.69
CA SER A 154 4.18 -2.67 -5.22
C SER A 154 5.55 -3.10 -4.70
N THR A 155 5.68 -3.32 -3.39
CA THR A 155 6.96 -3.74 -2.79
C THR A 155 7.36 -5.16 -3.18
N VAL A 156 6.40 -6.11 -3.22
CA VAL A 156 6.65 -7.49 -3.71
C VAL A 156 7.20 -7.47 -5.13
N LEU A 157 6.52 -6.75 -6.00
CA LEU A 157 6.82 -6.70 -7.43
C LEU A 157 8.18 -6.04 -7.70
N MET A 158 8.59 -5.09 -6.86
CA MET A 158 9.88 -4.42 -6.98
C MET A 158 11.06 -5.17 -6.32
N ALA A 159 10.81 -6.27 -5.59
CA ALA A 159 11.82 -6.92 -4.75
C ALA A 159 12.90 -7.68 -5.54
N ASP A 160 12.57 -8.24 -6.71
CA ASP A 160 13.47 -9.10 -7.49
C ASP A 160 13.59 -8.64 -8.95
N ARG A 161 14.05 -7.40 -9.13
CA ARG A 161 14.20 -6.78 -10.45
C ARG A 161 15.05 -7.60 -11.43
N ALA A 162 16.12 -8.24 -10.94
CA ALA A 162 17.07 -8.95 -11.80
C ALA A 162 16.43 -10.14 -12.51
N ASN A 163 15.58 -10.89 -11.80
CA ASN A 163 14.92 -12.08 -12.36
C ASN A 163 13.51 -11.78 -12.86
N ARG A 164 12.88 -10.69 -12.40
CA ARG A 164 11.48 -10.34 -12.71
C ARG A 164 11.35 -8.88 -13.15
N PRO A 165 11.96 -8.49 -14.30
CA PRO A 165 11.90 -7.11 -14.78
C PRO A 165 10.47 -6.62 -15.02
N ARG A 166 9.57 -7.49 -15.50
CA ARG A 166 8.16 -7.16 -15.69
C ARG A 166 7.44 -6.85 -14.38
N TRP A 167 7.72 -7.61 -13.31
CA TRP A 167 7.15 -7.31 -12.00
C TRP A 167 7.60 -5.92 -11.57
N PHE A 168 8.90 -5.66 -11.67
CA PHE A 168 9.47 -4.39 -11.30
C PHE A 168 8.83 -3.23 -12.08
N ASP A 169 8.64 -3.36 -13.40
CA ASP A 169 7.99 -2.35 -14.22
C ASP A 169 6.57 -2.06 -13.72
N ILE A 170 5.74 -3.08 -13.50
CA ILE A 170 4.37 -2.90 -12.99
C ILE A 170 4.37 -2.30 -11.58
N GLY A 171 5.18 -2.85 -10.67
CA GLY A 171 5.31 -2.40 -9.28
C GLY A 171 5.78 -0.95 -9.17
N SER A 172 6.65 -0.51 -10.09
CA SER A 172 7.14 0.88 -10.18
C SER A 172 6.06 1.90 -10.55
N GLN A 173 4.99 1.42 -11.20
CA GLN A 173 3.85 2.22 -11.63
C GLN A 173 2.68 2.15 -10.64
N MET A 174 2.75 1.30 -9.60
CA MET A 174 1.71 1.16 -8.57
C MET A 174 1.82 2.27 -7.53
N ILE A 175 1.06 3.35 -7.72
CA ILE A 175 1.04 4.49 -6.78
C ILE A 175 -0.13 4.39 -5.83
N VAL A 176 0.12 4.77 -4.57
CA VAL A 176 -0.92 4.84 -3.55
C VAL A 176 -0.96 6.25 -2.98
N VAL A 177 -2.10 6.91 -3.17
CA VAL A 177 -2.39 8.21 -2.56
C VAL A 177 -3.08 7.96 -1.24
N ASP A 178 -2.35 8.17 -0.15
CA ASP A 178 -2.90 8.21 1.20
C ASP A 178 -3.19 9.63 1.67
N THR A 179 -3.57 9.77 2.94
CA THR A 179 -3.87 11.06 3.55
C THR A 179 -2.64 11.97 3.60
N LEU A 180 -1.43 11.42 3.82
CA LEU A 180 -0.20 12.22 3.86
C LEU A 180 0.10 12.81 2.49
N VAL A 181 0.11 11.98 1.44
CA VAL A 181 0.37 12.41 0.07
C VAL A 181 -0.70 13.38 -0.41
N HIS A 182 -1.99 13.10 -0.17
CA HIS A 182 -3.08 14.01 -0.53
C HIS A 182 -2.95 15.35 0.19
N ASN A 183 -2.75 15.33 1.52
CA ASN A 183 -2.65 16.54 2.31
C ASN A 183 -1.43 17.37 1.94
N PHE A 184 -0.31 16.75 1.57
CA PHE A 184 0.84 17.45 1.01
C PHE A 184 0.45 18.24 -0.25
N LEU A 185 -0.17 17.58 -1.24
CA LEU A 185 -0.58 18.24 -2.49
C LEU A 185 -1.60 19.36 -2.26
N LYS A 186 -2.51 19.16 -1.31
CA LYS A 186 -3.50 20.16 -0.91
C LYS A 186 -2.84 21.35 -0.22
N ARG A 187 -2.07 21.09 0.83
CA ARG A 187 -1.42 22.10 1.69
C ARG A 187 -0.46 22.97 0.90
N THR A 188 0.36 22.38 0.05
CA THR A 188 1.34 23.10 -0.77
C THR A 188 0.70 23.94 -1.87
N GLY A 189 -0.59 23.75 -2.13
CA GLY A 189 -1.33 24.44 -3.18
C GLY A 189 -1.19 23.81 -4.56
N ILE A 190 -0.56 22.64 -4.67
CA ILE A 190 -0.39 21.91 -5.94
C ILE A 190 -1.76 21.53 -6.52
N LEU A 191 -2.68 20.99 -5.71
CA LEU A 191 -4.04 20.66 -6.22
C LEU A 191 -4.74 21.89 -6.81
N ALA A 192 -4.61 23.05 -6.17
CA ALA A 192 -5.20 24.29 -6.68
C ALA A 192 -4.50 24.79 -7.95
N ALA A 193 -3.18 24.60 -8.09
CA ALA A 193 -2.44 24.98 -9.29
C ALA A 193 -2.81 24.13 -10.52
N PHE A 194 -3.22 22.88 -10.30
CA PHE A 194 -3.69 21.95 -11.34
C PHE A 194 -5.21 21.96 -11.52
N GLU A 195 -5.94 22.89 -10.90
CA GLU A 195 -7.42 22.96 -10.96
C GLU A 195 -8.09 21.64 -10.51
N ALA A 196 -7.43 20.93 -9.60
CA ALA A 196 -7.76 19.59 -9.15
C ALA A 196 -8.16 19.55 -7.66
N ALA A 197 -8.76 20.62 -7.13
CA ALA A 197 -9.15 20.68 -5.73
C ALA A 197 -10.25 19.65 -5.41
N HIS A 198 -10.01 18.75 -4.45
CA HIS A 198 -10.96 17.75 -3.98
C HIS A 198 -10.68 17.34 -2.53
N VAL A 199 -11.66 16.67 -1.91
CA VAL A 199 -11.48 16.00 -0.60
C VAL A 199 -10.80 14.65 -0.82
N TYR A 200 -9.93 14.25 0.10
CA TYR A 200 -9.32 12.92 0.11
C TYR A 200 -10.37 11.81 -0.09
N GLY A 201 -10.10 10.90 -1.02
CA GLY A 201 -11.00 9.80 -1.34
C GLY A 201 -10.87 9.34 -2.80
N PRO A 202 -11.92 8.74 -3.39
CA PRO A 202 -11.88 8.19 -4.75
C PRO A 202 -11.43 9.18 -5.82
N LYS A 203 -11.72 10.48 -5.64
CA LYS A 203 -11.29 11.56 -6.54
C LYS A 203 -9.77 11.67 -6.70
N CYS A 204 -8.98 11.18 -5.73
CA CYS A 204 -7.52 11.11 -5.85
C CYS A 204 -7.06 10.27 -7.06
N TYR A 205 -7.87 9.30 -7.48
CA TYR A 205 -7.54 8.34 -8.54
C TYR A 205 -8.29 8.59 -9.86
N GLN A 206 -9.19 9.58 -9.89
CA GLN A 206 -9.90 10.00 -11.09
C GLN A 206 -9.03 10.89 -11.98
N HIS A 207 -9.50 11.17 -13.20
CA HIS A 207 -8.84 12.08 -14.14
C HIS A 207 -8.58 13.45 -13.48
N GLY A 208 -7.34 13.94 -13.62
CA GLY A 208 -6.87 15.18 -12.98
C GLY A 208 -6.61 15.07 -11.48
N GLY A 209 -6.87 13.92 -10.84
CA GLY A 209 -6.66 13.71 -9.41
C GLY A 209 -5.19 13.63 -8.98
N CYS A 210 -4.95 13.44 -7.69
CA CYS A 210 -3.61 13.32 -7.10
C CYS A 210 -2.70 12.33 -7.85
N SER A 211 -3.24 11.15 -8.18
CA SER A 211 -2.48 10.08 -8.83
C SER A 211 -1.93 10.50 -10.21
N GLU A 212 -2.70 11.27 -11.00
CA GLU A 212 -2.27 11.76 -12.30
C GLU A 212 -1.22 12.87 -12.16
N ILE A 213 -1.38 13.75 -11.17
CA ILE A 213 -0.38 14.77 -10.84
C ILE A 213 0.97 14.13 -10.49
N LEU A 214 0.97 13.06 -9.69
CA LEU A 214 2.20 12.33 -9.34
C LEU A 214 2.85 11.67 -10.56
N ARG A 215 2.06 11.13 -11.49
CA ARG A 215 2.57 10.54 -12.74
C ARG A 215 3.21 11.60 -13.64
N ARG A 216 2.53 12.73 -13.84
CA ARG A 216 3.07 13.88 -14.59
C ARG A 216 4.36 14.41 -13.95
N ALA A 217 4.42 14.42 -12.62
CA ALA A 217 5.64 14.80 -11.90
C ALA A 217 6.79 13.82 -12.17
N ALA A 218 6.51 12.52 -12.19
CA ALA A 218 7.50 11.50 -12.49
C ALA A 218 8.01 11.56 -13.94
N GLU A 219 7.17 11.95 -14.91
CA GLU A 219 7.60 12.16 -16.31
C GLU A 219 8.63 13.28 -16.45
N CYS A 220 8.66 14.24 -15.52
CA CYS A 220 9.61 15.34 -15.51
C CYS A 220 10.94 14.99 -14.82
N ILE A 221 11.05 13.81 -14.20
CA ILE A 221 12.20 13.42 -13.37
C ILE A 221 12.77 12.11 -13.92
N ASP A 222 13.99 12.16 -14.47
CA ASP A 222 14.70 10.92 -14.83
C ASP A 222 15.18 10.22 -13.56
N ALA A 223 14.47 9.17 -13.13
CA ALA A 223 14.80 8.48 -11.89
C ALA A 223 16.15 7.73 -11.96
N ARG A 224 16.70 7.51 -13.16
CA ARG A 224 18.04 6.93 -13.34
C ARG A 224 19.15 7.81 -12.75
N ALA A 225 18.90 9.12 -12.64
CA ALA A 225 19.83 10.04 -12.01
C ALA A 225 20.07 9.75 -10.51
N PHE A 226 19.15 9.05 -9.84
CA PHE A 226 19.31 8.64 -8.44
C PHE A 226 19.85 7.22 -8.32
N ASN A 227 19.45 6.34 -9.24
CA ASN A 227 19.95 4.98 -9.32
C ASN A 227 19.82 4.51 -10.79
N ASN A 228 20.94 4.17 -11.44
CA ASN A 228 20.94 3.70 -12.83
C ASN A 228 20.05 2.47 -13.08
N GLY A 229 19.67 1.76 -12.01
CA GLY A 229 18.72 0.66 -12.03
C GLY A 229 17.23 1.06 -12.00
N PHE A 230 16.89 2.33 -11.88
CA PHE A 230 15.50 2.75 -11.90
C PHE A 230 14.97 2.88 -13.34
N PRO A 231 13.65 2.73 -13.56
CA PRO A 231 13.07 3.10 -14.84
C PRO A 231 13.16 4.62 -14.98
N GLN A 232 13.24 5.14 -16.20
CA GLN A 232 13.30 6.58 -16.41
C GLN A 232 12.11 7.31 -15.76
N ASN A 233 10.90 6.76 -15.95
CA ASN A 233 9.67 7.25 -15.32
C ASN A 233 9.29 6.33 -14.14
N PHE A 234 9.36 6.84 -12.91
CA PHE A 234 9.14 6.05 -11.69
C PHE A 234 8.14 6.75 -10.73
N PRO A 235 6.82 6.69 -10.99
CA PRO A 235 5.82 7.37 -10.17
C PRO A 235 5.78 6.92 -8.71
N ARG A 236 6.05 5.63 -8.44
CA ARG A 236 6.11 5.11 -7.07
C ARG A 236 7.27 5.70 -6.27
N LEU A 237 8.41 6.03 -6.90
CA LEU A 237 9.51 6.75 -6.25
C LEU A 237 9.03 8.13 -5.76
N ILE A 238 8.33 8.88 -6.62
CA ILE A 238 7.80 10.21 -6.28
C ILE A 238 6.79 10.10 -5.14
N GLN A 239 5.86 9.15 -5.23
CA GLN A 239 4.87 8.94 -4.18
C GLN A 239 5.52 8.57 -2.83
N HIS A 240 6.52 7.70 -2.85
CA HIS A 240 7.26 7.30 -1.66
C HIS A 240 8.04 8.46 -1.04
N ALA A 241 8.73 9.25 -1.87
CA ALA A 241 9.43 10.45 -1.44
C ALA A 241 8.51 11.45 -0.71
N LEU A 242 7.33 11.73 -1.28
CA LEU A 242 6.35 12.60 -0.63
C LEU A 242 5.81 12.03 0.67
N TRP A 243 5.59 10.71 0.73
CA TRP A 243 5.18 10.05 1.96
C TRP A 243 6.26 10.21 3.05
N ARG A 244 7.53 9.95 2.75
CA ARG A 244 8.66 10.13 3.69
C ARG A 244 8.82 11.57 4.14
N TYR A 245 8.57 12.52 3.25
CA TYR A 245 8.60 13.96 3.56
C TYR A 245 7.55 14.39 4.59
N CYS A 246 6.46 13.62 4.71
CA CYS A 246 5.32 13.91 5.58
C CYS A 246 5.21 13.00 6.81
N ALA A 247 5.74 11.78 6.75
CA ALA A 247 5.58 10.79 7.81
C ALA A 247 6.40 11.15 9.05
N ALA A 248 5.82 10.92 10.23
CA ALA A 248 6.40 11.27 11.52
C ALA A 248 7.68 10.47 11.82
N ASP A 249 7.70 9.20 11.43
CA ASP A 249 8.83 8.30 11.64
C ASP A 249 9.89 8.41 10.52
N GLU A 250 9.77 9.41 9.64
CA GLU A 250 10.69 9.65 8.50
C GLU A 250 11.30 11.05 8.57
N LEU A 251 11.06 11.92 7.57
CA LEU A 251 11.64 13.27 7.55
C LEU A 251 10.81 14.26 8.39
N ASP A 252 9.52 14.00 8.58
CA ASP A 252 8.62 14.79 9.42
C ASP A 252 8.51 16.29 9.05
N ILE A 253 8.87 16.67 7.81
CA ILE A 253 8.98 18.09 7.40
C ILE A 253 7.61 18.72 7.15
N CYS A 254 6.71 18.00 6.49
CA CYS A 254 5.36 18.46 6.16
C CYS A 254 4.27 17.59 6.82
N ASN A 255 4.49 17.24 8.08
CA ASN A 255 3.55 16.45 8.86
C ASN A 255 2.36 17.29 9.33
N ALA A 256 1.14 16.77 9.15
CA ALA A 256 -0.09 17.42 9.57
C ALA A 256 -0.21 17.56 11.10
N ASN A 257 0.39 16.66 11.88
CA ASN A 257 0.38 16.73 13.34
C ASN A 257 1.22 17.90 13.86
N ASN A 258 2.24 18.30 13.10
CA ASN A 258 3.16 19.38 13.45
C ASN A 258 2.85 20.69 12.71
N THR A 259 1.88 20.68 11.81
CA THR A 259 1.55 21.83 10.96
C THR A 259 0.13 22.33 11.25
N ASN A 260 0.00 23.58 11.71
CA ASN A 260 -1.30 24.23 11.77
C ASN A 260 -1.71 24.73 10.37
N ASP A 261 -2.72 24.11 9.78
CA ASP A 261 -3.21 24.44 8.43
C ASP A 261 -3.94 25.78 8.31
N THR A 262 -4.16 26.49 9.42
CA THR A 262 -4.83 27.80 9.45
C THR A 262 -3.89 29.01 9.36
N GLN A 263 -2.57 28.86 9.50
CA GLN A 263 -1.64 30.00 9.75
C GLN A 263 -0.35 30.09 8.90
N TYR A 264 -0.31 30.23 7.57
CA TYR A 264 0.99 30.18 6.82
C TYR A 264 1.99 29.05 7.27
N CYS A 265 3.14 28.94 6.64
CA CYS A 265 4.19 28.04 7.09
C CYS A 265 5.40 28.89 7.49
N THR A 266 5.97 28.61 8.66
CA THR A 266 7.17 29.27 9.17
C THR A 266 8.43 28.43 8.96
N ASN A 267 8.30 27.19 8.49
CA ASN A 267 9.41 26.31 8.20
C ASN A 267 10.14 26.76 6.92
N ASN A 268 11.02 27.75 7.06
CA ASN A 268 11.79 28.34 5.96
C ASN A 268 12.95 27.46 5.46
N THR A 269 13.28 26.37 6.17
CA THR A 269 14.22 25.34 5.71
C THR A 269 13.52 24.25 4.91
N CYS A 270 12.18 24.30 4.77
CA CYS A 270 11.43 23.41 3.90
C CYS A 270 11.90 23.58 2.46
N ASP A 271 12.26 22.47 1.85
CA ASP A 271 12.81 22.35 0.50
C ASP A 271 11.93 23.02 -0.57
N ILE A 272 10.62 22.93 -0.41
CA ILE A 272 9.64 23.53 -1.31
C ILE A 272 9.08 24.88 -0.81
N TYR A 273 9.64 25.46 0.25
CA TYR A 273 9.11 26.68 0.89
C TYR A 273 8.90 27.83 -0.10
N SER A 274 9.86 28.04 -0.99
CA SER A 274 9.82 29.13 -1.98
C SER A 274 8.66 29.01 -2.98
N ILE A 275 8.18 27.80 -3.25
CA ILE A 275 7.11 27.52 -4.23
C ILE A 275 5.79 27.08 -3.57
N CYS A 276 5.80 26.88 -2.25
CA CYS A 276 4.64 26.48 -1.47
C CYS A 276 3.68 27.67 -1.28
N ARG A 277 2.38 27.47 -1.57
CA ARG A 277 1.36 28.52 -1.39
C ARG A 277 1.12 28.91 0.07
N ARG A 278 1.61 28.14 1.06
CA ARG A 278 1.56 28.52 2.48
C ARG A 278 2.69 29.44 2.93
N ASN A 279 3.65 29.73 2.06
CA ASN A 279 4.65 30.74 2.36
C ASN A 279 3.98 32.12 2.47
N SER A 280 4.27 32.86 3.54
CA SER A 280 3.79 34.23 3.76
C SER A 280 4.20 35.21 2.65
N ASN A 281 5.25 34.88 1.89
CA ASN A 281 5.79 35.72 0.81
C ASN A 281 5.10 35.53 -0.56
N ASN A 282 4.15 34.60 -0.71
CA ASN A 282 3.55 34.25 -2.01
C ASN A 282 2.30 35.08 -2.40
N ILE A 283 2.13 36.29 -1.86
CA ILE A 283 0.98 37.18 -2.11
C ILE A 283 0.93 37.73 -3.56
N SER A 284 1.98 37.62 -4.36
CA SER A 284 1.87 37.94 -5.79
C SER A 284 2.76 37.03 -6.61
N LYS A 285 2.17 36.18 -7.46
CA LYS A 285 2.66 35.81 -8.81
C LYS A 285 1.80 34.71 -9.42
N SER A 286 1.09 35.09 -10.47
CA SER A 286 0.39 34.24 -11.43
C SER A 286 1.34 33.42 -12.35
N GLN A 287 2.50 32.98 -11.84
CA GLN A 287 3.54 32.28 -12.63
C GLN A 287 3.91 30.89 -12.07
N ALA A 288 2.96 30.20 -11.43
CA ALA A 288 3.19 28.88 -10.82
C ALA A 288 2.84 27.68 -11.73
N ARG A 289 2.80 27.85 -13.07
CA ARG A 289 2.46 26.76 -14.01
C ARG A 289 3.67 25.96 -14.52
N GLN A 290 4.91 26.44 -14.35
CA GLN A 290 6.12 25.76 -14.87
C GLN A 290 7.27 25.59 -13.86
N SER A 291 7.24 26.24 -12.70
CA SER A 291 8.38 26.27 -11.76
C SER A 291 8.36 25.16 -10.70
N ILE A 292 7.23 24.49 -10.47
CA ILE A 292 7.08 23.46 -9.44
C ILE A 292 7.78 22.14 -9.82
N LEU A 293 8.18 21.96 -11.09
CA LEU A 293 8.74 20.70 -11.60
C LEU A 293 10.22 20.78 -12.03
N VAL A 294 10.84 21.96 -12.03
CA VAL A 294 12.13 22.18 -12.73
C VAL A 294 13.34 22.42 -11.81
N ARG A 295 13.16 22.54 -10.48
CA ARG A 295 14.31 22.60 -9.57
C ARG A 295 14.77 21.19 -9.18
N ARG A 296 15.72 20.68 -9.97
CA ARG A 296 16.55 19.51 -9.70
C ARG A 296 17.00 19.50 -8.23
N LYS A 297 16.81 18.36 -7.54
CA LYS A 297 17.41 17.92 -6.26
C LYS A 297 16.73 18.26 -4.92
N VAL A 298 15.42 18.49 -4.86
CA VAL A 298 14.84 19.00 -3.59
C VAL A 298 13.76 18.11 -2.96
N LEU A 299 13.52 16.90 -3.46
CA LEU A 299 12.50 16.01 -2.88
C LEU A 299 12.86 14.52 -2.84
N ILE A 300 14.08 14.10 -3.20
CA ILE A 300 14.49 12.68 -3.17
C ILE A 300 15.93 12.57 -2.69
#